data_AF-A0A7S1JIS4-F1
#
_entry.id   AF-A0A7S1JIS4-F1
#
_cell.length_a   1.000
_cell.length_b   1.000
_cell.length_c   1.000
_cell.angle_alpha   90.00
_cell.angle_beta   90.00
_cell.angle_gamma   90.00
#
_symmetry.space_group_name_H-M   'P 1'
#
loop_
_entity.id
_entity.type
_entity.pdbx_description
1 polymer ?
#
loop_
_entity_poly.entity_id
_entity_poly.type
_entity_poly.pdbx_seq_one_letter_code
_entity_poly.pdbx_strand_id
1 'polypeptide(L)'
;QDLGMGNVHQHTQSLASYLAHALASLRHANGSPVCALYGRHRHPHAQWVQGPIVAFNVLTAEGAFVKPTTVSNHLNNANIQVRDGVLCNPGSCMTSVGISEASVVQRDYLDGCGWDDLIEGKPLGAVRASVGYFNTWAEVDKVYQVLQAAFQR
;
A
#
# COMPACT_ATOMS: atom_id res chain seq x y z
N GLN A 1 11.57 -19.27 23.87
CA GLN A 1 11.14 -19.58 22.49
C GLN A 1 12.30 -19.21 21.58
N ASP A 2 12.70 -20.10 20.68
CA ASP A 2 13.84 -19.85 19.79
C ASP A 2 13.49 -18.90 18.63
N LEU A 3 14.45 -18.06 18.28
CA LEU A 3 14.44 -17.07 17.20
C LEU A 3 14.67 -17.72 15.81
N GLY A 4 13.99 -18.83 15.53
CA GLY A 4 14.15 -19.56 14.27
C GLY A 4 13.46 -18.88 13.09
N MET A 5 13.97 -19.08 11.88
CA MET A 5 13.40 -18.51 10.64
C MET A 5 11.91 -18.86 10.44
N GLY A 6 11.47 -20.04 10.88
CA GLY A 6 10.06 -20.43 10.86
C GLY A 6 9.17 -19.52 11.74
N ASN A 7 9.63 -19.19 12.94
CA ASN A 7 8.90 -18.30 13.86
C ASN A 7 8.91 -16.85 13.34
N VAL A 8 10.04 -16.40 12.79
CA VAL A 8 10.14 -15.07 12.15
C VAL A 8 9.17 -14.96 10.97
N HIS A 9 9.13 -15.99 10.12
CA HIS A 9 8.21 -16.04 8.98
C HIS A 9 6.75 -16.00 9.45
N GLN A 10 6.36 -16.85 10.41
CA GLN A 10 4.99 -16.88 10.93
C GLN A 10 4.58 -15.55 11.58
N HIS A 11 5.46 -14.95 12.37
CA HIS A 11 5.21 -13.66 13.03
C HIS A 11 4.99 -12.53 12.01
N THR A 12 5.94 -12.35 11.09
CA THR A 12 5.85 -11.28 10.08
C THR A 12 4.69 -11.48 9.12
N GLN A 13 4.37 -12.74 8.77
CA GLN A 13 3.22 -13.08 7.94
C GLN A 13 1.90 -12.84 8.66
N SER A 14 1.81 -13.13 9.96
CA SER A 14 0.62 -12.85 10.77
C SER A 14 0.33 -11.35 10.84
N LEU A 15 1.36 -10.54 11.11
CA LEU A 15 1.24 -9.10 11.15
C LEU A 15 0.84 -8.50 9.80
N ALA A 16 1.48 -8.93 8.71
CA ALA A 16 1.15 -8.45 7.36
C ALA A 16 -0.26 -8.89 6.93
N SER A 17 -0.68 -10.11 7.29
CA SER A 17 -2.03 -10.59 7.02
C SER A 17 -3.08 -9.78 7.79
N TYR A 18 -2.82 -9.50 9.07
CA TYR A 18 -3.69 -8.66 9.89
C TYR A 18 -3.84 -7.26 9.30
N LEU A 19 -2.74 -6.59 8.97
CA LEU A 19 -2.79 -5.26 8.37
C LEU A 19 -3.55 -5.29 7.04
N ALA A 20 -3.28 -6.26 6.18
CA ALA A 20 -3.98 -6.38 4.90
C ALA A 20 -5.50 -6.56 5.09
N HIS A 21 -5.93 -7.37 6.07
CA HIS A 21 -7.35 -7.54 6.39
C HIS A 21 -7.97 -6.27 6.96
N ALA A 22 -7.28 -5.58 7.87
CA ALA A 22 -7.74 -4.33 8.48
C ALA A 22 -7.89 -3.20 7.44
N LEU A 23 -6.90 -3.02 6.57
CA LEU A 23 -6.99 -2.03 5.49
C LEU A 23 -8.07 -2.41 4.46
N ALA A 24 -8.21 -3.69 4.16
CA ALA A 24 -9.25 -4.16 3.24
C ALA A 24 -10.67 -4.08 3.81
N SER A 25 -10.85 -3.91 5.12
CA SER A 25 -12.16 -3.70 5.77
C SER A 25 -12.50 -2.23 5.99
N LEU A 26 -11.53 -1.31 5.83
CA LEU A 26 -11.73 0.11 6.03
C LEU A 26 -12.66 0.70 4.95
N ARG A 27 -13.73 1.40 5.37
CA ARG A 27 -14.78 1.95 4.50
C ARG A 27 -15.08 3.40 4.84
N HIS A 28 -15.29 4.24 3.84
CA HIS A 28 -15.92 5.55 3.98
C HIS A 28 -17.36 5.41 4.52
N ALA A 29 -17.96 6.50 4.98
CA ALA A 29 -19.32 6.54 5.50
C ALA A 29 -20.36 6.09 4.45
N ASN A 30 -20.07 6.30 3.16
CA ASN A 30 -20.89 5.83 2.05
C ASN A 30 -20.69 4.33 1.71
N GLY A 31 -19.85 3.62 2.47
CA GLY A 31 -19.55 2.20 2.27
C GLY A 31 -18.52 1.90 1.17
N SER A 32 -17.93 2.91 0.52
CA SER A 32 -16.86 2.71 -0.45
C SER A 32 -15.52 2.37 0.24
N PRO A 33 -14.60 1.63 -0.40
CA PRO A 33 -13.32 1.26 0.20
C PRO A 33 -12.37 2.46 0.33
N VAL A 34 -11.71 2.58 1.48
CA VAL A 34 -10.65 3.59 1.68
C VAL A 34 -9.32 3.14 1.04
N CYS A 35 -9.06 1.84 0.95
CA CYS A 35 -7.80 1.30 0.44
C CYS A 35 -8.00 0.37 -0.75
N ALA A 36 -7.20 0.57 -1.79
CA ALA A 36 -6.98 -0.38 -2.87
C ALA A 36 -5.70 -1.18 -2.57
N LEU A 37 -5.84 -2.48 -2.27
CA LEU A 37 -4.71 -3.35 -1.94
C LEU A 37 -4.21 -4.11 -3.17
N TYR A 38 -2.90 -4.31 -3.24
CA TYR A 38 -2.22 -5.06 -4.30
C TYR A 38 -1.54 -6.31 -3.72
N GLY A 39 -1.37 -7.33 -4.56
CA GLY A 39 -0.68 -8.57 -4.20
C GLY A 39 -1.64 -9.74 -3.96
N ARG A 40 -1.12 -10.79 -3.32
CA ARG A 40 -1.76 -12.11 -3.18
C ARG A 40 -2.26 -12.37 -1.76
N HIS A 41 -2.60 -11.31 -1.02
CA HIS A 41 -3.07 -11.38 0.36
C HIS A 41 -4.31 -12.27 0.55
N ARG A 42 -5.18 -12.40 -0.47
CA ARG A 42 -6.40 -13.22 -0.44
C ARG A 42 -6.24 -14.60 -1.10
N HIS A 43 -5.02 -14.95 -1.54
CA HIS A 43 -4.78 -16.23 -2.19
C HIS A 43 -4.95 -17.39 -1.18
N PRO A 44 -5.52 -18.55 -1.57
CA PRO A 44 -5.69 -19.70 -0.65
C PRO A 44 -4.40 -20.16 0.03
N HIS A 45 -3.26 -19.91 -0.62
CA HIS A 45 -1.92 -20.19 -0.12
C HIS A 45 -1.11 -18.93 0.17
N ALA A 46 -1.75 -17.83 0.60
CA ALA A 46 -1.10 -16.55 0.83
C ALA A 46 0.15 -16.67 1.73
N GLN A 47 0.12 -17.53 2.75
CA GLN A 47 1.29 -17.82 3.60
C GLN A 47 2.58 -18.20 2.85
N TRP A 48 2.46 -18.76 1.65
CA TRP A 48 3.61 -19.20 0.84
C TRP A 48 3.93 -18.26 -0.32
N VAL A 49 2.93 -17.51 -0.82
CA VAL A 49 3.07 -16.69 -2.04
C VAL A 49 3.02 -15.18 -1.79
N GLN A 50 2.66 -14.76 -0.58
CA GLN A 50 2.61 -13.38 -0.13
C GLN A 50 3.70 -13.15 0.92
N GLY A 51 4.62 -12.22 0.64
CA GLY A 51 5.62 -11.78 1.60
C GLY A 51 5.07 -10.80 2.64
N PRO A 52 5.89 -10.40 3.62
CA PRO A 52 5.48 -9.50 4.72
C PRO A 52 5.45 -8.02 4.30
N ILE A 53 4.94 -7.74 3.10
CA ILE A 53 4.77 -6.40 2.55
C ILE A 53 3.31 -6.23 2.18
N VAL A 54 2.68 -5.17 2.69
CA VAL A 54 1.33 -4.76 2.30
C VAL A 54 1.46 -3.54 1.38
N ALA A 55 1.13 -3.74 0.11
CA ALA A 55 1.13 -2.68 -0.90
C ALA A 55 -0.30 -2.18 -1.10
N PHE A 56 -0.50 -0.86 -1.03
CA PHE A 56 -1.82 -0.26 -1.15
C PHE A 56 -1.76 1.19 -1.64
N ASN A 57 -2.89 1.67 -2.13
CA ASN A 57 -3.17 3.08 -2.36
C ASN A 57 -4.45 3.48 -1.62
N VAL A 58 -4.62 4.76 -1.35
CA VAL A 58 -5.80 5.31 -0.67
C VAL A 58 -6.73 5.94 -1.69
N LEU A 59 -8.03 5.71 -1.51
CA LEU A 59 -9.10 6.26 -2.32
C LEU A 59 -9.86 7.32 -1.53
N THR A 60 -10.48 8.27 -2.23
CA THR A 60 -11.51 9.15 -1.67
C THR A 60 -12.86 8.43 -1.64
N ALA A 61 -13.85 9.02 -0.98
CA ALA A 61 -15.20 8.47 -0.92
C ALA A 61 -15.83 8.32 -2.32
N GLU A 62 -15.41 9.16 -3.28
CA GLU A 62 -15.80 9.16 -4.70
C GLU A 62 -14.99 8.16 -5.55
N GLY A 63 -14.00 7.47 -4.98
CA GLY A 63 -13.16 6.49 -5.66
C GLY A 63 -11.94 7.07 -6.40
N ALA A 64 -11.62 8.35 -6.21
CA ALA A 64 -10.41 8.95 -6.78
C ALA A 64 -9.18 8.57 -5.93
N PHE A 65 -8.00 8.46 -6.56
CA PHE A 65 -6.78 8.16 -5.81
C PHE A 65 -6.24 9.38 -5.07
N VAL A 66 -5.87 9.19 -3.81
CA VAL A 66 -5.03 10.13 -3.05
C VAL A 66 -3.58 9.91 -3.46
N LYS A 67 -2.81 11.01 -3.58
CA LYS A 67 -1.38 10.96 -3.92
C LYS A 67 -0.62 10.07 -2.91
N PRO A 68 0.16 9.07 -3.35
CA PRO A 68 0.96 8.23 -2.46
C PRO A 68 1.84 9.03 -1.47
N THR A 69 2.44 10.14 -1.91
CA THR A 69 3.22 11.04 -1.03
C THR A 69 2.37 11.69 0.06
N THR A 70 1.12 12.03 -0.21
CA THR A 70 0.20 12.53 0.82
C THR A 70 -0.05 11.47 1.89
N VAL A 71 -0.27 10.23 1.47
CA VAL A 71 -0.47 9.10 2.38
C VAL A 71 0.78 8.84 3.22
N SER A 72 1.97 8.80 2.60
CA SER A 72 3.23 8.60 3.33
C SER A 72 3.54 9.75 4.28
N ASN A 73 3.20 10.99 3.93
CA ASN A 73 3.33 12.14 4.83
C ASN A 73 2.44 12.03 6.08
N HIS A 74 1.19 11.57 5.93
CA HIS A 74 0.32 11.31 7.10
C HIS A 74 0.90 10.25 8.03
N LEU A 75 1.47 9.17 7.47
CA LEU A 75 2.12 8.11 8.24
C LEU A 75 3.42 8.61 8.89
N ASN A 76 4.24 9.37 8.16
CA ASN A 76 5.49 9.95 8.67
C ASN A 76 5.22 10.91 9.85
N ASN A 77 4.16 11.72 9.78
CA ASN A 77 3.75 12.60 10.89
C ASN A 77 3.35 11.82 12.15
N ALA A 78 2.98 10.55 12.00
CA ALA A 78 2.71 9.62 13.11
C ALA A 78 3.94 8.77 13.51
N ASN A 79 5.13 9.11 13.01
CA ASN A 79 6.38 8.36 13.15
C ASN A 79 6.34 6.94 12.57
N ILE A 80 5.59 6.74 11.49
CA ILE A 80 5.54 5.49 10.74
C ILE A 80 6.21 5.70 9.39
N GLN A 81 7.31 4.98 9.15
CA GLN A 81 8.01 5.02 7.88
C GLN A 81 7.46 3.95 6.93
N VAL A 82 7.11 4.39 5.72
CA VAL A 82 6.72 3.52 4.61
C VAL A 82 7.52 3.88 3.37
N ARG A 83 7.53 2.98 2.38
CA ARG A 83 8.06 3.30 1.05
C ARG A 83 6.92 3.62 0.11
N ASP A 84 6.88 4.81 -0.45
CA ASP A 84 6.01 5.17 -1.58
C ASP A 84 6.82 5.35 -2.87
N GLY A 85 6.12 5.62 -3.97
CA GLY A 85 6.71 5.83 -5.30
C GLY A 85 6.65 4.63 -6.25
N VAL A 86 7.20 4.84 -7.45
CA VAL A 86 7.21 3.88 -8.56
C VAL A 86 8.01 2.63 -8.19
N LEU A 87 7.52 1.44 -8.58
CA LEU A 87 8.28 0.22 -8.37
C LEU A 87 9.21 -0.04 -9.57
N CYS A 88 10.32 -0.75 -9.32
CA CYS A 88 11.36 -1.06 -10.32
C CYS A 88 10.86 -1.87 -11.53
N ASN A 89 9.62 -2.37 -11.49
CA ASN A 89 8.91 -2.93 -12.63
C ASN A 89 7.72 -2.01 -12.97
N PRO A 90 7.95 -0.93 -13.75
CA PRO A 90 6.91 0.04 -14.06
C PRO A 90 5.73 -0.61 -14.81
N GLY A 91 5.99 -1.53 -15.74
CA GLY A 91 4.94 -2.23 -16.49
C GLY A 91 3.94 -2.97 -15.59
N SER A 92 4.41 -3.62 -14.52
CA SER A 92 3.52 -4.27 -13.55
C SER A 92 2.69 -3.27 -12.74
N CYS A 93 3.25 -2.12 -12.39
CA CYS A 93 2.56 -1.08 -11.63
C CYS A 93 1.44 -0.48 -12.47
N MET A 94 1.81 -0.04 -13.67
CA MET A 94 0.92 0.62 -14.62
C MET A 94 -0.25 -0.29 -14.99
N THR A 95 0.02 -1.59 -15.23
CA THR A 95 -1.04 -2.58 -15.45
C THR A 95 -1.97 -2.70 -14.24
N SER A 96 -1.42 -2.74 -13.02
CA SER A 96 -2.20 -2.90 -11.79
C SER A 96 -3.11 -1.71 -11.46
N VAL A 97 -2.76 -0.52 -11.93
CA VAL A 97 -3.55 0.71 -11.74
C VAL A 97 -4.31 1.12 -13.02
N GLY A 98 -4.10 0.39 -14.12
CA GLY A 98 -4.75 0.63 -15.42
C GLY A 98 -4.23 1.85 -16.18
N ILE A 99 -2.98 2.26 -16.00
CA ILE A 99 -2.35 3.33 -16.80
C ILE A 99 -2.00 2.75 -18.19
N SER A 100 -2.31 3.50 -19.24
CA SER A 100 -2.02 3.08 -20.62
C SER A 100 -0.54 3.24 -20.94
N GLU A 101 0.02 2.36 -21.78
CA GLU A 101 1.41 2.47 -22.24
C GLU A 101 1.70 3.83 -22.89
N ALA A 102 0.75 4.36 -23.67
CA ALA A 102 0.88 5.68 -24.30
C ALA A 102 1.05 6.80 -23.26
N SER A 103 0.30 6.77 -22.16
CA SER A 103 0.42 7.74 -21.07
C SER A 103 1.78 7.65 -20.36
N VAL A 104 2.35 6.43 -20.24
CA VAL A 104 3.69 6.23 -19.68
C VAL A 104 4.76 6.81 -20.60
N VAL A 105 4.70 6.50 -21.89
CA VAL A 105 5.65 7.02 -22.88
C VAL A 105 5.61 8.55 -22.92
N GLN A 106 4.41 9.13 -22.93
CA GLN A 106 4.25 10.58 -22.90
C GLN A 106 4.95 11.19 -21.68
N ARG A 107 4.68 10.69 -20.48
CA ARG A 107 5.25 11.27 -19.27
C ARG A 107 6.75 10.98 -19.13
N ASP A 108 7.14 9.71 -19.12
CA ASP A 108 8.49 9.31 -18.74
C ASP A 108 9.53 9.59 -19.84
N TYR A 109 9.13 9.61 -21.11
CA TYR A 109 10.06 9.76 -22.24
C TYR A 109 9.96 11.13 -22.94
N LEU A 110 8.76 11.69 -23.07
CA LEU A 110 8.56 12.96 -23.80
C LEU A 110 8.55 14.18 -22.89
N ASP A 111 7.82 14.12 -21.77
CA ASP A 111 7.68 15.25 -20.85
C ASP A 111 8.79 15.29 -19.76
N GLY A 112 9.54 14.20 -19.63
CA GLY A 112 10.59 14.01 -18.62
C GLY A 112 10.06 13.53 -17.26
N CYS A 113 10.98 13.19 -16.34
CA CYS A 113 10.61 12.73 -15.00
C CYS A 113 9.89 13.82 -14.20
N GLY A 114 8.55 13.81 -14.23
CA GLY A 114 7.71 14.68 -13.43
C GLY A 114 7.71 14.28 -11.95
N TRP A 115 7.48 15.27 -11.07
CA TRP A 115 7.39 15.09 -9.62
C TRP A 115 5.99 14.73 -9.12
N ASP A 116 4.97 14.72 -9.98
CA ASP A 116 3.64 14.29 -9.59
C ASP A 116 3.57 12.76 -9.52
N ASP A 117 2.92 12.25 -8.48
CA ASP A 117 2.72 10.82 -8.25
C ASP A 117 1.49 10.28 -8.97
N LEU A 118 0.71 11.15 -9.64
CA LEU A 118 -0.47 10.78 -10.42
C LEU A 118 -0.27 11.05 -11.92
N ILE A 119 -0.68 10.10 -12.76
CA ILE A 119 -0.91 10.28 -14.20
C ILE A 119 -2.38 10.03 -14.45
N GLU A 120 -3.10 10.99 -15.02
CA GLU A 120 -4.54 10.88 -15.31
C GLU A 120 -5.37 10.46 -14.07
N GLY A 121 -4.98 10.93 -12.89
CA GLY A 121 -5.63 10.58 -11.62
C GLY A 121 -5.31 9.18 -11.10
N LYS A 122 -4.44 8.41 -11.76
CA LYS A 122 -3.96 7.09 -11.32
C LYS A 122 -2.56 7.18 -10.73
N PRO A 123 -2.27 6.44 -9.65
CA PRO A 123 -0.98 6.53 -8.99
C PRO A 123 0.08 5.80 -9.80
N LEU A 124 1.22 6.46 -9.99
CA LEU A 124 2.42 5.93 -10.63
C LEU A 124 3.08 4.79 -9.85
N GLY A 125 2.72 4.66 -8.58
CA GLY A 125 3.26 3.67 -7.68
C GLY A 125 2.28 3.31 -6.56
N ALA A 126 2.83 2.81 -5.47
CA ALA A 126 2.03 2.42 -4.32
C ALA A 126 2.78 2.67 -3.02
N VAL A 127 2.02 2.88 -1.95
CA VAL A 127 2.54 2.84 -0.58
C VAL A 127 2.79 1.38 -0.19
N ARG A 128 3.96 1.10 0.38
CA ARG A 128 4.39 -0.24 0.81
C ARG A 128 4.78 -0.21 2.26
N ALA A 129 3.94 -0.80 3.11
CA ALA A 129 4.28 -1.09 4.50
C ALA A 129 5.01 -2.44 4.56
N SER A 130 6.29 -2.43 4.92
CA SER A 130 7.09 -3.65 5.10
C SER A 130 7.16 -3.96 6.59
N VAL A 131 6.75 -5.17 6.98
CA VAL A 131 6.75 -5.60 8.38
C VAL A 131 7.96 -6.51 8.61
N GLY A 132 8.73 -6.21 9.64
CA GLY A 132 9.89 -6.96 10.08
C GLY A 132 9.67 -7.68 11.41
N TYR A 133 10.65 -8.48 11.79
CA TYR A 133 10.63 -9.28 13.02
C TYR A 133 10.35 -8.45 14.30
N PHE A 134 10.94 -7.24 14.38
CA PHE A 134 10.82 -6.39 15.57
C PHE A 134 9.47 -5.66 15.69
N ASN A 135 8.65 -5.67 14.65
CA ASN A 135 7.36 -5.01 14.72
C ASN A 135 6.42 -5.75 15.64
N THR A 136 5.60 -4.98 16.35
CA THR A 136 4.55 -5.46 17.24
C THR A 136 3.18 -5.28 16.61
N TRP A 137 2.17 -5.97 17.15
CA TRP A 137 0.77 -5.80 16.76
C TRP A 137 0.29 -4.36 16.91
N ALA A 138 0.68 -3.69 18.01
CA ALA A 138 0.27 -2.32 18.28
C ALA A 138 0.86 -1.32 17.26
N GLU A 139 2.12 -1.49 16.87
CA GLU A 139 2.74 -0.64 15.84
C GLU A 139 2.10 -0.84 14.46
N VAL A 140 1.76 -2.08 14.13
CA VAL A 140 1.09 -2.42 12.86
C VAL A 140 -0.35 -1.89 12.86
N ASP A 141 -1.09 -2.01 13.96
CA ASP A 141 -2.45 -1.46 14.12
C ASP A 141 -2.43 0.08 14.04
N LYS A 142 -1.38 0.73 14.52
CA LYS A 142 -1.22 2.19 14.39
C LYS A 142 -1.29 2.67 12.94
N VAL A 143 -0.84 1.85 11.97
CA VAL A 143 -0.98 2.16 10.53
C VAL A 143 -2.46 2.26 10.15
N TYR A 144 -3.27 1.29 10.57
CA TYR A 144 -4.72 1.30 10.34
C TYR A 144 -5.37 2.52 10.99
N GLN A 145 -5.05 2.81 12.25
CA GLN A 145 -5.63 3.94 12.99
C GLN A 145 -5.32 5.29 12.33
N VAL A 146 -4.09 5.49 11.84
CA VAL A 146 -3.71 6.73 11.14
C VAL A 146 -4.48 6.88 9.84
N LEU A 147 -4.59 5.82 9.04
CA LEU A 147 -5.34 5.86 7.78
C LEU A 147 -6.83 6.03 8.01
N GLN A 148 -7.37 5.39 9.05
CA GLN A 148 -8.73 5.57 9.49
C GLN A 148 -8.99 7.05 9.84
N ALA A 149 -8.21 7.62 10.75
CA ALA A 149 -8.41 9.00 11.20
C ALA A 149 -8.21 10.03 10.07
N ALA A 150 -7.29 9.78 9.14
CA ALA A 150 -6.97 10.74 8.07
C ALA A 150 -7.95 10.66 6.87
N PHE A 151 -8.44 9.47 6.53
CA PHE A 151 -9.11 9.22 5.26
C PHE A 151 -10.51 8.61 5.37
N GLN A 152 -10.91 8.04 6.50
CA GLN A 152 -12.29 7.59 6.69
C GLN A 152 -13.19 8.82 6.89
N ARG A 153 -14.04 9.09 5.90
CA ARG A 153 -15.01 10.19 5.90
C ARG A 153 -16.38 9.68 5.51
#